data_AF-A0A662CQK6-F1
#
_entry.id   AF-A0A662CQK6-F1
#
_cell.length_a   1.000
_cell.length_b   1.000
_cell.length_c   1.000
_cell.angle_alpha   90.00
_cell.angle_beta   90.00
_cell.angle_gamma   90.00
#
_symmetry.space_group_name_H-M   'P 1'
#
loop_
_entity.id
_entity.type
_entity.pdbx_description
1 polymer ?
#
loop_
_entity_poly.entity_id
_entity_poly.type
_entity_poly.pdbx_seq_one_letter_code
_entity_poly.pdbx_strand_id
1 'polypeptide(L)'
;GTDLTKPGAVKIDESFKAILMLGSAAIYSAVMLGPWGELKSAAFSIGSGAWWIFAGSFLVINFMLLPALFYLAVKITQAWSPLGRSVKYAFKALSASLIPLGLGAWAAFSLSFIFTNGSYLWGVLSDPLGVGWNLLGTAGATWTPYLSGVTPTLEMAALVLGLIGAGQTAMRISNQGQKLAQPWPILLFCFGVTVGLLWLLVG
;
A
#
# COMPACT_ATOMS: atom_id res chain seq x y z
N GLY A 1 1.30 -20.79 4.96
CA GLY A 1 2.60 -20.46 4.32
C GLY A 1 3.04 -21.41 3.22
N THR A 2 2.27 -22.46 2.89
CA THR A 2 2.72 -23.56 2.00
C THR A 2 2.32 -23.37 0.53
N ASP A 3 1.47 -22.40 0.21
CA ASP A 3 1.01 -22.13 -1.17
C ASP A 3 1.95 -21.21 -1.97
N LEU A 4 2.82 -20.46 -1.30
CA LEU A 4 3.78 -19.56 -1.95
C LEU A 4 4.92 -20.31 -2.66
N THR A 5 5.05 -21.62 -2.45
CA THR A 5 6.17 -22.44 -2.98
C THR A 5 5.77 -23.35 -4.13
N LYS A 6 4.48 -23.46 -4.48
CA LYS A 6 4.02 -24.32 -5.59
C LYS A 6 3.78 -23.50 -6.88
N PRO A 7 4.58 -23.71 -7.94
CA PRO A 7 4.42 -23.02 -9.21
C PRO A 7 3.13 -23.48 -9.92
N GLY A 8 2.03 -22.75 -9.70
CA GLY A 8 0.69 -23.04 -10.23
C GLY A 8 -0.47 -22.75 -9.27
N ALA A 9 -0.20 -22.50 -7.99
CA ALA A 9 -1.22 -22.38 -6.94
C ALA A 9 -1.81 -20.96 -6.76
N VAL A 10 -1.16 -19.92 -7.29
CA VAL A 10 -1.62 -18.53 -7.08
C VAL A 10 -2.96 -18.30 -7.80
N LYS A 11 -4.02 -18.15 -7.00
CA LYS A 11 -5.37 -17.87 -7.49
C LYS A 11 -5.44 -16.43 -7.98
N ILE A 12 -6.34 -16.17 -8.92
CA ILE A 12 -6.54 -14.79 -9.41
C ILE A 12 -6.96 -13.85 -8.27
N ASP A 13 -7.69 -14.38 -7.28
CA ASP A 13 -8.12 -13.65 -6.09
C ASP A 13 -6.93 -13.18 -5.23
N GLU A 14 -5.84 -13.95 -5.18
CA GLU A 14 -4.63 -13.56 -4.45
C GLU A 14 -3.92 -12.40 -5.15
N SER A 15 -3.94 -12.38 -6.48
CA SER A 15 -3.42 -11.26 -7.26
C SER A 15 -4.18 -9.97 -6.97
N PHE A 16 -5.51 -10.03 -6.95
CA PHE A 16 -6.34 -8.87 -6.62
C PHE A 16 -6.15 -8.43 -5.17
N LYS A 17 -6.00 -9.36 -4.22
CA LYS A 17 -5.68 -9.01 -2.82
C LYS A 17 -4.35 -8.28 -2.69
N ALA A 18 -3.31 -8.71 -3.42
CA ALA A 18 -2.02 -8.04 -3.40
C ALA A 18 -2.09 -6.62 -3.98
N ILE A 19 -2.80 -6.44 -5.10
CA ILE A 19 -3.02 -5.12 -5.72
C ILE A 19 -3.85 -4.23 -4.79
N LEU A 20 -4.96 -4.74 -4.26
CA LEU A 20 -5.84 -4.03 -3.34
C LEU A 20 -5.10 -3.62 -2.06
N MET A 21 -4.23 -4.49 -1.53
CA MET A 21 -3.41 -4.18 -0.35
C MET A 21 -2.52 -2.96 -0.61
N LEU A 22 -1.82 -2.93 -1.74
CA LEU A 22 -0.93 -1.83 -2.12
C LEU A 22 -1.72 -0.54 -2.41
N GLY A 23 -2.78 -0.63 -3.22
CA GLY A 23 -3.61 0.51 -3.58
C GLY A 23 -4.34 1.12 -2.40
N SER A 24 -4.85 0.29 -1.49
CA SER A 24 -5.48 0.77 -0.25
C SER A 24 -4.47 1.50 0.62
N ALA A 25 -3.25 0.97 0.80
CA ALA A 25 -2.21 1.68 1.55
C ALA A 25 -1.96 3.09 0.99
N ALA A 26 -1.82 3.21 -0.34
CA ALA A 26 -1.59 4.51 -0.98
C ALA A 26 -2.76 5.49 -0.77
N ILE A 27 -4.00 5.03 -0.93
CA ILE A 27 -5.17 5.89 -0.74
C ILE A 27 -5.35 6.28 0.73
N TYR A 28 -5.16 5.35 1.66
CA TYR A 28 -5.24 5.66 3.09
C TYR A 28 -4.19 6.68 3.51
N SER A 29 -2.96 6.53 3.03
CA SER A 29 -1.93 7.54 3.23
C SER A 29 -2.38 8.90 2.67
N ALA A 30 -2.94 8.94 1.45
CA ALA A 30 -3.43 10.19 0.85
C ALA A 30 -4.53 10.86 1.68
N VAL A 31 -5.49 10.08 2.17
CA VAL A 31 -6.67 10.54 2.92
C VAL A 31 -6.30 10.99 4.33
N MET A 32 -5.43 10.26 5.01
CA MET A 32 -5.17 10.47 6.43
C MET A 32 -3.94 11.31 6.71
N LEU A 33 -2.93 11.27 5.84
CA LEU A 33 -1.63 11.92 6.02
C LEU A 33 -1.33 12.98 4.95
N GLY A 34 -1.99 12.91 3.79
CA GLY A 34 -1.77 13.86 2.70
C GLY A 34 -2.27 15.28 3.00
N PRO A 35 -1.81 16.28 2.23
CA PRO A 35 -2.16 17.69 2.45
C PRO A 35 -3.62 18.04 2.05
N TRP A 36 -4.37 17.08 1.49
CA TRP A 36 -5.71 17.31 0.95
C TRP A 36 -6.80 17.09 2.01
N GLY A 37 -7.03 18.10 2.85
CA GLY A 37 -8.12 18.08 3.83
C GLY A 37 -9.49 17.78 3.21
N GLU A 38 -9.74 18.24 1.99
CA GLU A 38 -10.99 17.96 1.24
C GLU A 38 -11.19 16.46 0.95
N LEU A 39 -10.11 15.74 0.65
CA LEU A 39 -10.18 14.29 0.41
C LEU A 39 -10.59 13.56 1.69
N LYS A 40 -10.04 13.98 2.82
CA LYS A 40 -10.41 13.48 4.15
C LYS A 40 -11.88 13.79 4.44
N SER A 41 -12.29 15.05 4.30
CA SER A 41 -13.67 15.47 4.53
C SER A 41 -14.67 14.69 3.67
N ALA A 42 -14.37 14.47 2.39
CA ALA A 42 -15.18 13.65 1.50
C ALA A 42 -15.30 12.20 1.99
N ALA A 43 -14.20 11.60 2.45
CA ALA A 43 -14.20 10.23 2.98
C ALA A 43 -15.04 10.07 4.26
N PHE A 44 -15.08 11.09 5.14
CA PHE A 44 -15.85 11.06 6.39
C PHE A 44 -17.31 11.51 6.24
N SER A 45 -17.68 12.17 5.14
CA SER A 45 -19.04 12.70 4.92
C SER A 45 -20.00 11.64 4.36
N ILE A 46 -20.16 10.52 5.07
CA ILE A 46 -20.90 9.33 4.61
C ILE A 46 -22.31 9.70 4.10
N GLY A 47 -22.66 9.21 2.90
CA GLY A 47 -23.96 9.44 2.28
C GLY A 47 -24.09 10.74 1.46
N SER A 48 -23.12 11.65 1.56
CA SER A 48 -23.05 12.85 0.71
C SER A 48 -22.62 12.53 -0.73
N GLY A 49 -22.86 13.46 -1.66
CA GLY A 49 -22.35 13.34 -3.03
C GLY A 49 -20.82 13.25 -3.09
N ALA A 50 -20.10 14.00 -2.24
CA ALA A 50 -18.64 13.95 -2.15
C ALA A 50 -18.13 12.56 -1.72
N TRP A 51 -18.83 11.92 -0.77
CA TRP A 51 -18.51 10.57 -0.35
C TRP A 51 -18.71 9.54 -1.46
N TRP A 52 -19.78 9.65 -2.24
CA TRP A 52 -19.99 8.76 -3.40
C TRP A 52 -18.90 8.92 -4.47
N ILE A 53 -18.45 10.16 -4.73
CA ILE A 53 -17.33 10.42 -5.63
C ILE A 53 -16.04 9.80 -5.08
N PHE A 54 -15.77 9.97 -3.79
CA PHE A 54 -14.62 9.36 -3.12
C PHE A 54 -14.65 7.84 -3.21
N ALA A 55 -15.77 7.20 -2.82
CA ALA A 55 -15.95 5.76 -2.85
C ALA A 55 -15.84 5.21 -4.28
N GLY A 56 -16.45 5.87 -5.26
CA GLY A 56 -16.32 5.53 -6.67
C GLY A 56 -14.88 5.62 -7.16
N SER A 57 -14.17 6.69 -6.82
CA SER A 57 -12.74 6.87 -7.16
C SER A 57 -11.87 5.80 -6.51
N PHE A 58 -12.11 5.47 -5.24
CA PHE A 58 -11.44 4.38 -4.53
C PHE A 58 -11.58 3.04 -5.26
N LEU A 59 -12.80 2.71 -5.68
CA LEU A 59 -13.07 1.48 -6.42
C LEU A 59 -12.42 1.48 -7.80
N VAL A 60 -12.52 2.58 -8.55
CA VAL A 60 -11.89 2.71 -9.87
C VAL A 60 -10.37 2.57 -9.76
N ILE A 61 -9.73 3.22 -8.79
CA ILE A 61 -8.28 3.13 -8.61
C ILE A 61 -7.86 1.69 -8.30
N ASN A 62 -8.52 1.02 -7.35
CA ASN A 62 -8.11 -0.32 -6.90
C ASN A 62 -8.50 -1.46 -7.84
N PHE A 63 -9.65 -1.37 -8.51
CA PHE A 63 -10.19 -2.46 -9.34
C PHE A 63 -10.02 -2.24 -10.84
N MET A 64 -9.73 -1.02 -11.28
CA MET A 64 -9.50 -0.72 -12.70
C MET A 64 -8.09 -0.18 -12.94
N LEU A 65 -7.72 0.96 -12.37
CA LEU A 65 -6.48 1.66 -12.72
C LEU A 65 -5.23 0.86 -12.34
N LEU A 66 -5.07 0.49 -11.07
CA LEU A 66 -3.90 -0.26 -10.61
C LEU A 66 -3.78 -1.65 -11.27
N PRO A 67 -4.85 -2.47 -11.33
CA PRO A 67 -4.80 -3.73 -12.07
C PRO A 67 -4.48 -3.55 -13.55
N ALA A 68 -5.00 -2.50 -14.21
CA ALA A 68 -4.72 -2.23 -15.62
C ALA A 68 -3.25 -1.84 -15.86
N LEU A 69 -2.69 -0.95 -15.02
CA LEU A 69 -1.28 -0.57 -15.09
C LEU A 69 -0.37 -1.77 -14.82
N PHE A 70 -0.69 -2.56 -13.81
CA PHE A 70 0.06 -3.79 -13.52
C PHE A 70 -0.06 -4.81 -14.66
N TYR A 71 -1.25 -5.00 -15.22
CA TYR A 71 -1.48 -5.86 -16.38
C TYR A 71 -0.69 -5.40 -17.61
N LEU A 72 -0.60 -4.08 -17.84
CA LEU A 72 0.21 -3.53 -18.91
C LEU A 72 1.69 -3.85 -18.71
N ALA A 73 2.21 -3.68 -17.49
CA ALA A 73 3.58 -4.05 -17.15
C ALA A 73 3.83 -5.55 -17.40
N VAL A 74 2.90 -6.43 -16.97
CA VAL A 74 2.97 -7.87 -17.24
C VAL A 74 2.93 -8.18 -18.74
N LYS A 75 2.07 -7.51 -19.51
CA LYS A 75 1.97 -7.68 -20.96
C LYS A 75 3.27 -7.28 -21.67
N ILE A 76 3.90 -6.19 -21.24
CA ILE A 76 5.21 -5.75 -21.75
C ILE A 76 6.30 -6.77 -21.38
N THR A 77 6.31 -7.26 -20.13
CA THR A 77 7.21 -8.35 -19.73
C THR A 77 7.02 -9.57 -20.62
N GLN A 78 5.78 -9.98 -20.87
CA GLN A 78 5.49 -11.16 -21.70
C GLN A 78 5.77 -10.98 -23.18
N ALA A 79 5.71 -9.75 -23.71
CA ALA A 79 6.02 -9.49 -25.11
C ALA A 79 7.46 -9.90 -25.47
N TRP A 80 8.35 -9.91 -24.48
CA TRP A 80 9.77 -10.25 -24.65
C TRP A 80 10.10 -11.61 -24.02
N SER A 81 9.08 -12.42 -23.69
CA SER A 81 9.28 -13.71 -23.05
C SER A 81 9.76 -14.74 -24.06
N PRO A 82 10.86 -15.45 -23.78
CA PRO A 82 11.34 -16.53 -24.64
C PRO A 82 10.41 -17.75 -24.61
N LEU A 83 9.49 -17.85 -23.62
CA LEU A 83 8.47 -18.89 -23.56
C LEU A 83 7.08 -18.28 -23.80
N GLY A 84 6.29 -18.92 -24.68
CA GLY A 84 4.91 -18.52 -25.02
C GLY A 84 3.87 -18.74 -23.90
N ARG A 85 4.18 -18.42 -22.64
CA ARG A 85 3.23 -18.48 -21.52
C ARG A 85 2.15 -17.41 -21.69
N SER A 86 0.92 -17.72 -21.28
CA SER A 86 -0.19 -16.76 -21.38
C SER A 86 0.00 -15.57 -20.43
N VAL A 87 -0.47 -14.38 -20.84
CA VAL A 87 -0.41 -13.17 -20.00
C VAL A 87 -1.15 -13.39 -18.67
N LYS A 88 -2.27 -14.12 -18.69
CA LYS A 88 -3.03 -14.51 -17.49
C LYS A 88 -2.18 -15.31 -16.50
N TYR A 89 -1.30 -16.18 -16.99
CA TYR A 89 -0.37 -16.93 -16.16
C TYR A 89 0.66 -16.00 -15.50
N ALA A 90 1.31 -15.16 -16.31
CA ALA A 90 2.33 -14.23 -15.83
C ALA A 90 1.76 -13.21 -14.82
N PHE A 91 0.53 -12.74 -15.04
CA PHE A 91 -0.15 -11.81 -14.12
C PHE A 91 -0.30 -12.42 -12.73
N LYS A 92 -0.77 -13.68 -12.65
CA LYS A 92 -0.93 -14.39 -11.38
C LYS A 92 0.41 -14.62 -10.68
N ALA A 93 1.42 -15.04 -11.43
CA ALA A 93 2.73 -15.31 -10.86
C ALA A 93 3.36 -14.00 -10.34
N LEU A 94 3.45 -12.98 -11.20
CA LEU A 94 4.14 -11.74 -10.88
C LEU A 94 3.39 -10.91 -9.83
N SER A 95 2.08 -11.06 -9.63
CA SER A 95 1.37 -10.31 -8.58
C SER A 95 1.89 -10.57 -7.17
N ALA A 96 2.53 -11.73 -6.93
CA ALA A 96 3.16 -12.03 -5.65
C ALA A 96 4.32 -11.05 -5.33
N SER A 97 4.93 -10.41 -6.35
CA SER A 97 5.94 -9.38 -6.12
C SER A 97 5.40 -8.11 -5.50
N LEU A 98 4.08 -7.88 -5.54
CA LEU A 98 3.46 -6.71 -4.92
C LEU A 98 3.32 -6.88 -3.39
N ILE A 99 3.37 -8.11 -2.88
CA ILE A 99 3.14 -8.39 -1.46
C ILE A 99 4.19 -7.70 -0.56
N PRO A 100 5.51 -7.86 -0.79
CA PRO A 100 6.51 -7.19 0.04
C PRO A 100 6.39 -5.65 0.00
N LEU A 101 6.10 -5.09 -1.17
CA LEU A 101 5.92 -3.65 -1.33
C LEU A 101 4.67 -3.14 -0.60
N GLY A 102 3.54 -3.84 -0.73
CA GLY A 102 2.32 -3.46 -0.01
C GLY A 102 2.48 -3.59 1.51
N LEU A 103 3.20 -4.59 2.01
CA LEU A 103 3.56 -4.68 3.43
C LEU A 103 4.44 -3.51 3.87
N GLY A 104 5.44 -3.13 3.08
CA GLY A 104 6.26 -1.94 3.33
C GLY A 104 5.44 -0.65 3.36
N ALA A 105 4.48 -0.50 2.44
CA ALA A 105 3.58 0.64 2.37
C ALA A 105 2.66 0.72 3.61
N TRP A 106 2.07 -0.39 4.04
CA TRP A 106 1.27 -0.44 5.26
C TRP A 106 2.09 -0.17 6.52
N ALA A 107 3.33 -0.67 6.58
CA ALA A 107 4.23 -0.39 7.68
C ALA A 107 4.58 1.11 7.76
N ALA A 108 4.94 1.72 6.64
CA ALA A 108 5.23 3.16 6.56
C ALA A 108 4.02 4.00 6.99
N PHE A 109 2.85 3.73 6.40
CA PHE A 109 1.59 4.38 6.78
C PHE A 109 1.31 4.26 8.29
N SER A 110 1.46 3.07 8.86
CA SER A 110 1.16 2.82 10.28
C SER A 110 2.12 3.55 11.19
N LEU A 111 3.42 3.60 10.84
CA LEU A 111 4.42 4.35 11.60
C LEU A 111 4.05 5.83 11.67
N SER A 112 3.76 6.46 10.54
CA SER A 112 3.37 7.87 10.54
C SER A 112 2.03 8.12 11.22
N PHE A 113 1.04 7.25 11.00
CA PHE A 113 -0.26 7.39 11.66
C PHE A 113 -0.14 7.32 13.19
N ILE A 114 0.59 6.33 13.72
CA ILE A 114 0.77 6.13 15.16
C ILE A 114 1.62 7.24 15.76
N PHE A 115 2.73 7.61 15.13
CA PHE A 115 3.64 8.62 15.68
C PHE A 115 3.08 10.04 15.60
N THR A 116 2.25 10.34 14.58
CA THR A 116 1.57 11.63 14.48
C THR A 116 0.39 11.75 15.44
N ASN A 117 -0.40 10.68 15.63
CA ASN A 117 -1.66 10.74 16.38
C ASN A 117 -1.62 10.07 17.76
N GLY A 118 -0.53 9.39 18.11
CA GLY A 118 -0.45 8.56 19.31
C GLY A 118 -0.65 9.33 20.62
N SER A 119 -0.29 10.61 20.68
CA SER A 119 -0.49 11.43 21.89
C SER A 119 -1.95 11.69 22.22
N TYR A 120 -2.85 11.66 21.22
CA TYR A 120 -4.30 11.77 21.47
C TYR A 120 -4.85 10.58 22.26
N LEU A 121 -4.20 9.42 22.19
CA LEU A 121 -4.66 8.21 22.89
C LEU A 121 -4.78 8.45 24.40
N TRP A 122 -3.88 9.21 25.00
CA TRP A 122 -3.92 9.48 26.44
C TRP A 122 -5.10 10.35 26.86
N GLY A 123 -5.46 11.35 26.04
CA GLY A 123 -6.65 12.17 26.29
C GLY A 123 -7.91 11.33 26.16
N VAL A 124 -8.03 10.57 25.07
CA VAL A 124 -9.19 9.71 24.78
C VAL A 124 -9.35 8.59 25.81
N LEU A 125 -8.26 7.98 26.30
CA LEU A 125 -8.33 6.96 27.35
C LEU A 125 -8.72 7.55 28.71
N SER A 126 -8.35 8.81 28.99
CA SER A 126 -8.72 9.48 30.25
C SER A 126 -10.19 9.94 30.24
N ASP A 127 -10.73 10.32 29.07
CA ASP A 127 -12.13 10.72 28.87
C ASP A 127 -12.75 10.11 27.59
N PRO A 128 -13.07 8.81 27.58
CA PRO A 128 -13.52 8.11 26.37
C PRO A 128 -14.89 8.56 25.87
N LEU A 129 -15.73 9.13 26.74
CA LEU A 129 -17.07 9.61 26.40
C LEU A 129 -17.13 11.13 26.24
N GLY A 130 -16.04 11.85 26.49
CA GLY A 130 -16.03 13.32 26.44
C GLY A 130 -16.92 13.98 27.50
N VAL A 131 -17.19 13.28 28.61
CA VAL A 131 -18.10 13.76 29.68
C VAL A 131 -17.35 14.49 30.80
N GLY A 132 -16.06 14.74 30.61
CA GLY A 132 -15.19 15.39 31.59
C GLY A 132 -14.52 14.42 32.56
N TRP A 133 -14.46 13.12 32.23
CA TRP A 133 -13.69 12.18 33.04
C TRP A 133 -12.19 12.48 33.00
N ASN A 134 -11.45 12.00 33.99
CA ASN A 134 -10.00 12.08 34.00
C ASN A 134 -9.37 10.85 34.63
N LEU A 135 -9.68 9.68 34.08
CA LEU A 135 -9.33 8.37 34.65
C LEU A 135 -7.81 8.18 34.82
N LEU A 136 -7.00 8.79 33.95
CA LEU A 136 -5.54 8.64 33.92
C LEU A 136 -4.80 9.93 34.28
N GLY A 137 -5.51 11.01 34.60
CA GLY A 137 -4.90 12.33 34.81
C GLY A 137 -4.53 13.07 33.51
N THR A 138 -4.75 12.47 32.35
CA THR A 138 -4.27 12.97 31.04
C THR A 138 -5.36 13.56 30.14
N ALA A 139 -6.56 13.86 30.65
CA ALA A 139 -7.66 14.38 29.83
C ALA A 139 -7.32 15.73 29.16
N GLY A 140 -6.48 16.55 29.81
CA GLY A 140 -5.99 17.82 29.28
C GLY A 140 -4.62 17.74 28.59
N ALA A 141 -4.12 16.53 28.28
CA ALA A 141 -2.82 16.37 27.64
C ALA A 141 -2.81 17.06 26.27
N THR A 142 -1.81 17.89 26.02
CA THR A 142 -1.64 18.57 24.74
C THR A 142 -1.14 17.60 23.67
N TRP A 143 -1.65 17.77 22.45
CA TRP A 143 -1.14 17.03 21.32
C TRP A 143 0.34 17.37 21.08
N THR A 144 1.16 16.33 20.99
CA THR A 144 2.55 16.41 20.54
C THR A 144 2.86 15.17 19.70
N PRO A 145 3.43 15.30 18.50
CA PRO A 145 3.80 14.13 17.70
C PRO A 145 5.00 13.42 18.33
N TYR A 146 4.95 12.09 18.39
CA TYR A 146 6.05 11.27 18.87
C TYR A 146 7.06 11.03 17.75
N LEU A 147 8.35 11.01 18.08
CA LEU A 147 9.44 10.59 17.17
C LEU A 147 9.43 11.28 15.78
N SER A 148 8.84 12.47 15.67
CA SER A 148 8.63 13.17 14.38
C SER A 148 9.91 13.38 13.57
N GLY A 149 11.06 13.52 14.23
CA GLY A 149 12.36 13.65 13.57
C GLY A 149 12.90 12.37 12.90
N VAL A 150 12.45 11.18 13.33
CA VAL A 150 12.93 9.90 12.78
C VAL A 150 11.86 9.16 11.97
N THR A 151 10.58 9.53 12.10
CA THR A 151 9.46 8.92 11.36
C THR A 151 9.73 8.86 9.85
N PRO A 152 10.14 9.94 9.15
CA PRO A 152 10.36 9.88 7.71
C PRO A 152 11.45 8.87 7.30
N THR A 153 12.49 8.74 8.12
CA THR A 153 13.57 7.76 7.90
C THR A 153 13.08 6.32 8.04
N LEU A 154 12.21 6.06 9.03
CA LEU A 154 11.62 4.74 9.22
C LEU A 154 10.62 4.37 8.11
N GLU A 155 9.83 5.33 7.65
CA GLU A 155 8.93 5.16 6.50
C GLU A 155 9.69 4.86 5.22
N MET A 156 10.75 5.64 4.94
CA MET A 156 11.63 5.40 3.82
C MET A 156 12.26 4.01 3.89
N ALA A 157 12.77 3.61 5.06
CA ALA A 157 13.34 2.29 5.26
C ALA A 157 12.31 1.18 4.98
N ALA A 158 11.08 1.30 5.49
CA ALA A 158 10.01 0.34 5.24
C ALA A 158 9.67 0.21 3.75
N LEU A 159 9.56 1.33 3.03
CA LEU A 159 9.29 1.35 1.59
C LEU A 159 10.44 0.77 0.77
N VAL A 160 11.69 1.10 1.11
CA VAL A 160 12.89 0.57 0.43
C VAL A 160 13.00 -0.95 0.64
N LEU A 161 12.81 -1.43 1.87
CA LEU A 161 12.78 -2.87 2.15
C LEU A 161 11.65 -3.57 1.38
N GLY A 162 10.47 -2.96 1.31
CA GLY A 162 9.35 -3.46 0.50
C GLY A 162 9.69 -3.54 -0.99
N LEU A 163 10.34 -2.51 -1.55
CA LEU A 163 10.79 -2.47 -2.94
C LEU A 163 11.86 -3.53 -3.24
N ILE A 164 12.84 -3.68 -2.35
CA ILE A 164 13.87 -4.73 -2.47
C ILE A 164 13.22 -6.10 -2.48
N GLY A 165 12.31 -6.38 -1.54
CA GLY A 165 11.58 -7.64 -1.47
C GLY A 165 10.72 -7.88 -2.71
N ALA A 166 10.08 -6.84 -3.25
CA ALA A 166 9.31 -6.92 -4.49
C ALA A 166 10.20 -7.29 -5.68
N GLY A 167 11.36 -6.64 -5.81
CA GLY A 167 12.31 -6.91 -6.88
C GLY A 167 12.92 -8.32 -6.80
N GLN A 168 13.32 -8.75 -5.61
CA GLN A 168 13.80 -10.12 -5.37
C GLN A 168 12.72 -11.16 -5.73
N THR A 169 11.47 -10.92 -5.34
CA THR A 169 10.35 -11.81 -5.65
C THR A 169 10.09 -11.88 -7.16
N ALA A 170 10.05 -10.73 -7.85
CA ALA A 170 9.83 -10.67 -9.29
C ALA A 170 10.94 -11.43 -10.05
N MET A 171 12.22 -11.17 -9.70
CA MET A 171 13.35 -11.85 -10.33
C MET A 171 13.35 -13.35 -10.04
N ARG A 172 13.03 -13.75 -8.81
CA ARG A 172 12.93 -15.17 -8.45
C ARG A 172 11.85 -15.88 -9.27
N ILE A 173 10.68 -15.28 -9.43
CA ILE A 173 9.57 -15.84 -10.22
C ILE A 173 9.93 -15.92 -11.71
N SER A 174 10.61 -14.90 -12.23
CA SER A 174 11.08 -14.92 -13.62
C SER A 174 12.11 -16.02 -13.88
N ASN A 175 13.06 -16.21 -12.96
CA ASN A 175 14.21 -17.10 -13.14
C ASN A 175 13.96 -18.54 -12.69
N GLN A 176 13.13 -18.78 -11.66
CA GLN A 176 12.85 -20.12 -11.12
C GLN A 176 11.59 -20.72 -11.76
N GLY A 177 11.77 -21.73 -12.62
CA GLY A 177 10.72 -22.65 -13.06
C GLY A 177 9.70 -22.10 -14.07
N GLN A 178 9.52 -20.78 -14.16
CA GLN A 178 8.56 -20.17 -15.10
C GLN A 178 9.17 -19.64 -16.40
N LYS A 179 10.49 -19.38 -16.40
CA LYS A 179 11.26 -18.76 -17.50
C LYS A 179 10.47 -17.64 -18.21
N LEU A 180 9.96 -16.69 -17.43
CA LEU A 180 9.37 -15.46 -17.97
C LEU A 180 10.50 -14.53 -18.46
N ALA A 181 10.17 -13.49 -19.22
CA ALA A 181 11.16 -12.46 -19.56
C ALA A 181 11.61 -11.72 -18.30
N GLN A 182 12.78 -11.06 -18.36
CA GLN A 182 13.23 -10.21 -17.27
C GLN A 182 12.14 -9.20 -16.86
N PRO A 183 11.78 -9.11 -15.57
CA PRO A 183 10.59 -8.40 -15.12
C PRO A 183 10.84 -6.90 -14.94
N TRP A 184 11.68 -6.27 -15.78
CA TRP A 184 12.00 -4.85 -15.67
C TRP A 184 10.76 -3.92 -15.69
N PRO A 185 9.66 -4.19 -16.42
CA PRO A 185 8.46 -3.35 -16.34
C PRO A 185 7.77 -3.44 -14.98
N ILE A 186 7.83 -4.61 -14.34
CA ILE A 186 7.30 -4.81 -12.98
C ILE A 186 8.15 -4.06 -11.96
N LEU A 187 9.47 -4.11 -12.11
CA LEU A 187 10.39 -3.34 -11.26
C LEU A 187 10.13 -1.84 -11.40
N LEU A 188 9.92 -1.35 -12.62
CA LEU A 188 9.59 0.04 -12.90
C LEU A 188 8.24 0.44 -12.29
N PHE A 189 7.22 -0.42 -12.42
CA PHE A 189 5.92 -0.21 -11.77
C PHE A 189 6.07 -0.10 -10.25
N CYS A 190 6.75 -1.06 -9.61
CA CYS A 190 6.99 -1.05 -8.17
C CYS A 190 7.77 0.20 -7.74
N PHE A 191 8.81 0.56 -8.48
CA PHE A 191 9.60 1.77 -8.22
C PHE A 191 8.74 3.03 -8.32
N GLY A 192 7.92 3.16 -9.36
CA GLY A 192 7.02 4.30 -9.53
C GLY A 192 6.01 4.42 -8.39
N VAL A 193 5.43 3.30 -7.93
CA VAL A 193 4.57 3.29 -6.75
C VAL A 193 5.33 3.69 -5.48
N THR A 194 6.55 3.17 -5.29
CA THR A 194 7.41 3.56 -4.15
C THR A 194 7.71 5.05 -4.14
N VAL A 195 8.06 5.64 -5.30
CA VAL A 195 8.31 7.08 -5.42
C VAL A 195 7.04 7.88 -5.09
N GLY A 196 5.89 7.46 -5.60
CA GLY A 196 4.61 8.10 -5.27
C GLY A 196 4.27 8.04 -3.78
N LEU A 197 4.54 6.90 -3.12
CA LEU A 197 4.36 6.75 -1.68
C LEU A 197 5.36 7.58 -0.86
N LEU A 198 6.63 7.65 -1.29
CA LEU A 198 7.64 8.49 -0.64
C LEU A 198 7.26 9.96 -0.71
N TRP A 199 6.90 10.46 -1.89
CA TRP A 199 6.40 11.83 -2.05
C TRP A 199 5.20 12.12 -1.15
N LEU A 200 4.29 11.16 -1.03
CA LEU A 200 3.08 11.33 -0.26
C LEU A 200 3.31 11.30 1.26
N LEU A 201 4.22 10.45 1.74
CA LEU A 201 4.46 10.22 3.17
C LEU A 201 5.56 11.13 3.73
N VAL A 202 6.61 11.38 2.94
CA VAL A 202 7.82 12.10 3.37
C VAL A 202 7.84 13.54 2.85
N GLY A 203 7.28 13.78 1.65
CA GLY A 203 7.36 15.07 0.95
C GLY A 203 8.44 15.10 -0.12
#